data_AF-A0A1Q4BJL7-F1
#
_entry.id   AF-A0A1Q4BJL7-F1
#
_cell.length_a   1.000
_cell.length_b   1.000
_cell.length_c   1.000
_cell.angle_alpha   90.00
_cell.angle_beta   90.00
_cell.angle_gamma   90.00
#
_symmetry.space_group_name_H-M   'P 1'
#
loop_
_entity.id
_entity.type
_entity.pdbx_description
1 polymer ?
#
loop_
_entity_poly.entity_id
_entity_poly.type
_entity_poly.pdbx_seq_one_letter_code
_entity_poly.pdbx_strand_id
1 'polypeptide(L)'
;MLKGMFAAAACAASVLVMAPVSQAATEFSVLSWPDGLKYVPCAAFHKLPDGTWEQAAAIHVSGANAKTLSGNRYKNTSQSRMLEARCGETPASAIEKQQAGAQSSVTN
;
A
#
# COMPACT_ATOMS: atom_id res chain seq x y z
N MET A 1 -18.06 48.15 50.93
CA MET A 1 -18.27 47.62 49.57
C MET A 1 -16.96 47.71 48.80
N LEU A 2 -16.26 46.59 48.58
CA LEU A 2 -15.35 46.47 47.45
C LEU A 2 -15.21 44.99 47.11
N LYS A 3 -15.59 44.69 45.87
CA LYS A 3 -15.61 43.37 45.26
C LYS A 3 -14.20 42.94 44.90
N GLY A 4 -13.97 41.64 45.06
CA GLY A 4 -13.43 40.83 43.99
C GLY A 4 -11.94 40.55 44.06
N MET A 5 -11.62 39.27 43.95
CA MET A 5 -10.56 38.75 43.09
C MET A 5 -10.82 37.26 42.91
N PHE A 6 -11.41 36.90 41.77
CA PHE A 6 -11.54 35.52 41.33
C PHE A 6 -10.17 35.03 40.86
N ALA A 7 -9.64 33.99 41.50
CA ALA A 7 -8.45 33.28 41.06
C ALA A 7 -8.80 32.40 39.85
N ALA A 8 -8.37 32.81 38.66
CA ALA A 8 -8.47 31.99 37.46
C ALA A 8 -7.38 30.92 37.50
N ALA A 9 -7.77 29.68 37.80
CA ALA A 9 -6.91 28.50 37.65
C ALA A 9 -6.71 28.21 36.16
N ALA A 10 -5.51 28.50 35.64
CA ALA A 10 -5.12 28.14 34.30
C ALA A 10 -4.72 26.65 34.25
N CYS A 11 -5.64 25.79 33.82
CA CYS A 11 -5.32 24.41 33.48
C CYS A 11 -4.49 24.38 32.20
N ALA A 12 -3.20 24.06 32.34
CA ALA A 12 -2.31 23.81 31.22
C ALA A 12 -2.74 22.53 30.48
N ALA A 13 -3.39 22.71 29.33
CA ALA A 13 -3.69 21.62 28.42
C ALA A 13 -2.43 21.31 27.58
N SER A 14 -1.75 20.22 27.92
CA SER A 14 -0.64 19.68 27.13
C SER A 14 -1.18 19.16 25.80
N VAL A 15 -1.06 19.97 24.74
CA VAL A 15 -1.37 19.55 23.36
C VAL A 15 -0.20 18.68 22.87
N LEU A 16 -0.43 17.37 22.83
CA LEU A 16 0.50 16.42 22.21
C LEU A 16 0.46 16.63 20.69
N VAL A 17 1.47 17.28 20.14
CA VAL A 17 1.59 17.48 18.68
C VAL A 17 2.09 16.17 18.08
N MET A 18 1.19 15.39 17.49
CA MET A 18 1.56 14.25 16.63
C MET A 18 2.14 14.81 15.33
N ALA A 19 3.46 14.71 15.15
CA ALA A 19 4.11 15.01 13.88
C ALA A 19 3.74 13.92 12.84
N PRO A 20 3.43 14.29 11.58
CA PRO A 20 3.23 13.31 10.53
C PRO A 20 4.54 12.56 10.27
N VAL A 21 4.54 11.25 10.46
CA VAL A 21 5.62 10.38 10.01
C VAL A 21 5.58 10.39 8.48
N SER A 22 6.49 11.13 7.86
CA SER A 22 6.76 11.01 6.43
C SER A 22 7.42 9.65 6.19
N GLN A 23 6.61 8.63 5.86
CA GLN A 23 7.15 7.40 5.27
C GLN A 23 7.84 7.80 3.97
N ALA A 24 9.17 7.68 3.93
CA ALA A 24 9.94 7.85 2.72
C ALA A 24 9.33 6.94 1.64
N ALA A 25 8.90 7.53 0.53
CA ALA A 25 8.40 6.77 -0.60
C ALA A 25 9.54 5.85 -1.08
N THR A 26 9.32 4.53 -1.00
CA THR A 26 10.28 3.58 -1.53
C THR A 26 10.42 3.83 -3.03
N GLU A 27 11.65 3.96 -3.53
CA GLU A 27 11.92 4.22 -4.94
C GLU A 27 12.57 2.99 -5.60
N PHE A 28 12.12 2.63 -6.80
CA PHE A 28 12.66 1.51 -7.57
C PHE A 28 13.04 1.95 -8.98
N SER A 29 14.18 1.48 -9.48
CA SER A 29 14.63 1.79 -10.84
C SER A 29 14.52 0.59 -11.77
N VAL A 30 13.97 0.78 -12.96
CA VAL A 30 13.84 -0.24 -14.02
C VAL A 30 14.32 0.27 -15.36
N LEU A 31 14.83 -0.61 -16.22
CA LEU A 31 15.40 -0.21 -17.52
C LEU A 31 14.35 -0.01 -18.63
N SER A 32 13.12 -0.49 -18.46
CA SER A 32 12.07 -0.37 -19.46
C SER A 32 10.68 -0.56 -18.85
N TRP A 33 9.65 -0.10 -19.57
CA TRP A 33 8.25 -0.27 -19.20
C TRP A 33 7.46 -0.77 -20.42
N PRO A 34 6.54 -1.75 -20.29
CA PRO A 34 6.13 -2.44 -19.06
C PRO A 34 7.04 -3.59 -18.63
N ASP A 35 7.99 -4.04 -19.45
CA ASP A 35 8.77 -5.25 -19.18
C ASP A 35 9.58 -5.21 -17.87
N GLY A 36 10.00 -4.02 -17.45
CA GLY A 36 10.72 -3.83 -16.18
C GLY A 36 9.88 -4.10 -14.93
N LEU A 37 8.54 -4.14 -15.03
CA LEU A 37 7.65 -4.48 -13.91
C LEU A 37 8.03 -5.81 -13.25
N LYS A 38 8.56 -6.78 -14.01
CA LYS A 38 8.97 -8.10 -13.49
C LYS A 38 10.09 -8.04 -12.45
N TYR A 39 10.88 -6.96 -12.45
CA TYR A 39 11.98 -6.74 -11.51
C TYR A 39 11.57 -5.88 -10.31
N VAL A 40 10.39 -5.26 -10.36
CA VAL A 40 9.87 -4.46 -9.24
C VAL A 40 9.28 -5.41 -8.19
N PRO A 41 9.66 -5.30 -6.90
CA PRO A 41 9.09 -6.11 -5.83
C PRO A 41 7.58 -5.91 -5.70
N CYS A 42 6.85 -6.96 -5.33
CA CYS A 42 5.41 -6.86 -5.13
C CYS A 42 5.03 -5.86 -4.02
N ALA A 43 5.92 -5.60 -3.05
CA ALA A 43 5.73 -4.56 -2.02
C ALA A 43 5.62 -3.12 -2.59
N ALA A 44 6.03 -2.90 -3.84
CA ALA A 44 5.85 -1.64 -4.54
C ALA A 44 4.40 -1.39 -5.00
N PHE A 45 3.53 -2.40 -4.87
CA PHE A 45 2.14 -2.36 -5.30
C PHE A 45 1.23 -2.88 -4.18
N HIS A 46 0.06 -2.27 -4.03
CA HIS A 46 -0.99 -2.82 -3.18
C HIS A 46 -2.26 -3.05 -4.00
N LYS A 47 -2.93 -4.16 -3.69
CA LYS A 47 -4.23 -4.46 -4.26
C LYS A 47 -5.32 -3.88 -3.37
N LEU A 48 -6.15 -3.03 -3.95
CA LEU A 48 -7.32 -2.44 -3.31
C LEU A 48 -8.49 -3.46 -3.29
N PRO A 49 -9.44 -3.32 -2.34
CA PRO A 49 -10.59 -4.22 -2.23
C PRO A 49 -11.48 -4.28 -3.48
N ASP A 50 -11.47 -3.23 -4.30
CA ASP A 50 -12.23 -3.15 -5.54
C ASP A 50 -11.55 -3.86 -6.73
N GLY A 51 -10.44 -4.55 -6.47
CA GLY A 51 -9.62 -5.27 -7.45
C GLY A 51 -8.60 -4.41 -8.19
N THR A 52 -8.49 -3.10 -7.87
CA THR A 52 -7.51 -2.20 -8.49
C THR A 52 -6.13 -2.41 -7.88
N TRP A 53 -5.09 -2.44 -8.71
CA TRP A 53 -3.70 -2.39 -8.25
C TRP A 53 -3.21 -0.93 -8.22
N GLU A 54 -2.62 -0.50 -7.12
CA GLU A 54 -2.08 0.85 -6.95
C GLU A 54 -0.59 0.81 -6.66
N GLN A 55 0.17 1.75 -7.22
CA GLN A 55 1.58 1.92 -6.90
C GLN A 55 1.75 2.56 -5.53
N ALA A 56 2.37 1.81 -4.61
CA ALA A 56 2.77 2.29 -3.29
C ALA A 56 4.16 2.96 -3.29
N ALA A 57 4.91 2.79 -4.38
CA ALA A 57 6.29 3.22 -4.52
C ALA A 57 6.49 3.97 -5.85
N ALA A 58 7.45 4.90 -5.87
CA ALA A 58 7.86 5.57 -7.10
C ALA A 58 8.74 4.62 -7.93
N ILE A 59 8.46 4.50 -9.23
CA ILE A 59 9.21 3.66 -10.16
C ILE A 59 9.87 4.55 -11.21
N HIS A 60 11.19 4.66 -11.13
CA HIS A 60 12.03 5.36 -12.11
C HIS A 60 12.33 4.44 -13.28
N VAL A 61 11.67 4.69 -14.41
CA VAL A 61 12.02 4.06 -15.68
C VAL A 61 13.23 4.79 -16.24
N SER A 62 14.30 4.07 -16.51
CA SER A 62 15.53 4.55 -17.16
C SER A 62 15.53 4.23 -18.66
N GLY A 63 16.45 4.81 -19.43
CA GLY A 63 16.59 4.55 -20.87
C GLY A 63 15.85 5.54 -21.77
N ALA A 64 15.52 5.14 -23.00
CA ALA A 64 14.95 6.04 -24.02
C ALA A 64 13.58 6.65 -23.65
N ASN A 65 12.88 6.07 -22.67
CA ASN A 65 11.60 6.54 -22.17
C ASN A 65 11.68 6.89 -20.68
N ALA A 66 12.76 7.59 -20.29
CA ALA A 66 13.03 7.90 -18.90
C ALA A 66 11.86 8.69 -18.28
N LYS A 67 11.25 8.14 -17.24
CA LYS A 67 10.15 8.78 -16.50
C LYS A 67 9.99 8.18 -15.11
N THR A 68 9.56 9.00 -14.18
CA THR A 68 9.13 8.53 -12.86
C THR A 68 7.63 8.27 -12.89
N LEU A 69 7.24 7.04 -12.56
CA LEU A 69 5.86 6.61 -12.40
C LEU A 69 5.55 6.57 -10.90
N SER A 70 4.54 7.32 -10.47
CA SER A 70 4.09 7.33 -9.08
C SER A 70 2.57 7.46 -9.04
N GLY A 71 1.93 6.79 -8.07
CA GLY A 71 0.48 6.85 -7.86
C GLY A 71 -0.38 6.28 -8.99
N ASN A 72 0.18 5.49 -9.91
CA ASN A 72 -0.62 4.89 -10.98
C ASN A 72 -1.55 3.81 -10.43
N ARG A 73 -2.75 3.75 -11.00
CA ARG A 73 -3.76 2.74 -10.72
C ARG A 73 -4.02 1.88 -11.95
N TYR A 74 -4.06 0.57 -11.77
CA TYR A 74 -4.26 -0.41 -12.81
C TYR A 74 -5.49 -1.27 -12.49
N LYS A 75 -6.54 -1.14 -13.29
CA LYS A 75 -7.75 -1.96 -13.20
C LYS A 75 -8.10 -2.51 -14.58
N ASN A 76 -8.31 -3.83 -14.68
CA ASN A 76 -8.68 -4.52 -15.93
C ASN A 76 -7.73 -4.26 -17.13
N THR A 77 -6.45 -3.98 -16.86
CA THR A 77 -5.41 -3.73 -17.87
C THR A 77 -4.47 -4.93 -18.01
N SER A 78 -3.56 -4.88 -19.00
CA SER A 78 -2.48 -5.88 -19.09
C SER A 78 -1.55 -5.81 -17.88
N GLN A 79 -1.29 -4.62 -17.34
CA GLN A 79 -0.50 -4.42 -16.12
C GLN A 79 -1.19 -5.04 -14.90
N SER A 80 -2.49 -4.83 -14.72
CA SER A 80 -3.20 -5.42 -13.58
C SER A 80 -3.25 -6.95 -13.68
N ARG A 81 -3.36 -7.53 -14.88
CA ARG A 81 -3.26 -9.00 -15.07
C ARG A 81 -1.87 -9.53 -14.74
N MET A 82 -0.81 -8.81 -15.13
CA MET A 82 0.57 -9.18 -14.79
C MET A 82 0.82 -9.09 -13.28
N LEU A 83 0.36 -8.02 -12.63
CA LEU A 83 0.46 -7.85 -11.18
C LEU A 83 -0.35 -8.92 -10.45
N GLU A 84 -1.54 -9.26 -10.93
CA GLU A 84 -2.34 -10.36 -10.38
C GLU A 84 -1.59 -11.69 -10.42
N ALA A 85 -1.00 -12.03 -11.57
CA ALA A 85 -0.27 -13.29 -11.75
C ALA A 85 1.02 -13.37 -10.91
N ARG A 86 1.65 -12.23 -10.59
CA ARG A 86 2.92 -12.18 -9.85
C ARG A 86 2.76 -11.94 -8.35
N CYS A 87 1.77 -11.14 -7.98
CA CYS A 87 1.63 -10.55 -6.65
C CYS A 87 0.26 -10.84 -6.02
N GLY A 88 -0.71 -11.36 -6.80
CA GLY A 88 -2.07 -11.67 -6.33
C GLY A 88 -2.16 -12.92 -5.44
N GLU A 89 -1.10 -13.71 -5.35
CA GLU A 89 -0.96 -14.76 -4.33
C GLU A 89 -0.63 -14.12 -2.98
N THR A 90 -1.63 -13.53 -2.34
CA THR A 90 -1.56 -13.31 -0.89
C THR A 90 -1.66 -14.66 -0.16
N PRO A 91 -0.98 -14.84 0.98
CA PRO A 91 -1.12 -16.04 1.81
C PRO A 91 -2.58 -16.39 2.16
N ALA A 92 -3.49 -15.41 2.15
CA ALA A 92 -4.92 -15.62 2.37
C ALA A 92 -5.61 -16.48 1.29
N SER A 93 -5.22 -16.37 0.01
CA SER A 93 -5.80 -17.19 -1.08
C SER A 93 -5.17 -18.57 -1.20
N ALA A 94 -3.96 -18.76 -0.66
CA ALA A 94 -3.35 -20.08 -0.49
C ALA A 94 -4.04 -20.88 0.62
N ILE A 95 -4.48 -20.22 1.70
CA ILE A 95 -5.21 -20.87 2.80
C ILE A 95 -6.60 -21.37 2.32
N GLU A 96 -7.31 -20.61 1.48
CA GLU A 96 -8.62 -21.02 0.97
C GLU A 96 -8.53 -22.20 -0.02
N LYS A 97 -7.49 -22.25 -0.86
CA LYS A 97 -7.22 -23.42 -1.72
C LYS A 97 -6.82 -24.67 -0.94
N GLN A 98 -6.14 -24.52 0.20
CA GLN A 98 -5.82 -25.64 1.09
C GLN A 98 -7.04 -26.13 1.89
N GLN A 99 -7.96 -25.25 2.26
CA GLN A 99 -9.18 -25.62 2.99
C GLN A 99 -10.23 -26.29 2.10
N ALA A 100 -10.35 -25.91 0.82
CA ALA A 100 -11.25 -26.59 -0.12
C ALA A 100 -10.83 -28.03 -0.49
N GLY A 101 -9.55 -28.37 -0.31
CA GLY A 101 -9.03 -29.74 -0.53
C GLY A 101 -9.10 -30.65 0.71
N ALA A 102 -9.17 -30.08 1.91
CA ALA A 102 -9.08 -30.83 3.17
C ALA A 102 -10.44 -31.23 3.79
N GLN A 103 -11.55 -30.67 3.32
CA GLN A 103 -12.89 -30.99 3.87
C GLN A 103 -13.59 -32.20 3.22
N SER A 104 -12.97 -32.88 2.25
CA SER A 104 -13.57 -34.02 1.54
C SER A 104 -13.24 -35.40 2.13
N SER A 105 -12.53 -35.48 3.25
CA SER A 105 -12.19 -36.75 3.91
C SER A 105 -12.46 -36.73 5.41
N VAL A 106 -13.68 -36.42 5.82
CA VAL A 106 -14.20 -36.85 7.13
C VAL A 106 -15.57 -37.48 6.90
N THR A 107 -15.52 -38.68 6.30
CA THR A 107 -16.63 -39.63 6.29
C THR A 107 -16.05 -40.97 6.76
N ASN A 108 -16.13 -41.20 8.07
CA ASN A 108 -16.46 -42.49 8.70
C ASN A 108 -16.55 -42.32 10.21
#